data_AF-A0A512IJH4-F1
#
_entry.id   AF-A0A512IJH4-F1
#
_cell.length_a   1.000
_cell.length_b   1.000
_cell.length_c   1.000
_cell.angle_alpha   90.00
_cell.angle_beta   90.00
_cell.angle_gamma   90.00
#
_symmetry.space_group_name_H-M   'P 1'
#
loop_
_entity.id
_entity.type
_entity.pdbx_description
1 polymer ?
#
loop_
_entity_poly.entity_id
_entity_poly.type
_entity_poly.pdbx_seq_one_letter_code
_entity_poly.pdbx_strand_id
1 'polypeptide(L)'
;MGEGPAMTLEEEVWLAADEVHRAGEKVNQDRVIAILQGRLRGRSPRTVGPHLLSWKAARQYDARLDTKEFPARLKSEHAAFMGRAWAAALIEASERFEDRRRKVEAEGQAARELMDEAYVKAEVAIREAELSKARVTELEAEVAQLRERVGDLVAEEFWDRVMREIGSVLPPDVWVQDREVIKLLSPFVARQAISNGAPLSRGTLNRKMGIRVTHTKYFERETRKDRTRWYRRKKE
;
A
#
# COMPACT_ATOMS: atom_id res chain seq x y z
N MET A 1 -40.29 -32.77 97.14
CA MET A 1 -39.07 -32.93 96.34
C MET A 1 -39.05 -34.36 95.83
N GLY A 2 -38.88 -34.53 94.53
CA GLY A 2 -38.88 -35.79 93.81
C GLY A 2 -38.72 -35.45 92.32
N GLU A 3 -37.55 -34.94 91.95
CA GLU A 3 -37.20 -34.68 90.55
C GLU A 3 -37.19 -36.02 89.81
N GLY A 4 -38.14 -36.21 88.88
CA GLY A 4 -38.06 -37.29 87.90
C GLY A 4 -36.77 -37.16 87.07
N PRO A 5 -36.24 -38.25 86.50
CA PRO A 5 -34.95 -38.21 85.81
C PRO A 5 -34.96 -37.13 84.74
N ALA A 6 -34.10 -36.12 84.91
CA ALA A 6 -33.97 -35.04 83.95
C ALA A 6 -33.52 -35.63 82.60
N MET A 7 -34.30 -35.36 81.55
CA MET A 7 -34.00 -35.80 80.18
C MET A 7 -32.57 -35.38 79.80
N THR A 8 -31.84 -36.29 79.15
CA THR A 8 -30.46 -36.00 78.74
C THR A 8 -30.43 -35.03 77.56
N LEU A 9 -29.33 -34.29 77.41
CA LEU A 9 -29.18 -33.36 76.28
C LEU A 9 -29.23 -34.10 74.93
N GLU A 10 -28.76 -35.33 74.87
CA GLU A 10 -28.82 -36.14 73.66
C GLU A 10 -30.26 -36.41 73.26
N GLU A 11 -31.10 -36.86 74.19
CA GLU A 11 -32.52 -37.12 73.95
C GLU A 11 -33.27 -35.85 73.53
N GLU A 12 -32.98 -34.71 74.17
CA GLU A 12 -33.56 -33.42 73.78
C GLU A 12 -33.17 -33.01 72.36
N VAL A 13 -31.89 -33.17 71.99
CA VAL A 13 -31.39 -32.86 70.64
C VAL A 13 -32.00 -33.80 69.60
N TRP A 14 -32.18 -35.08 69.92
CA TRP A 14 -32.78 -36.06 69.02
C TRP A 14 -34.26 -35.79 68.79
N LEU A 15 -35.02 -35.43 69.84
CA LEU A 15 -36.42 -35.05 69.72
C LEU A 15 -36.61 -33.79 68.87
N ALA A 16 -35.77 -32.77 69.10
CA ALA A 16 -35.79 -31.55 68.30
C ALA A 16 -35.40 -31.81 66.84
N ALA A 17 -34.41 -32.67 66.58
CA ALA A 17 -34.03 -33.06 65.23
C ALA A 17 -35.15 -33.85 64.52
N ASP A 18 -35.83 -34.74 65.23
CA ASP A 18 -37.01 -35.47 64.73
C ASP A 18 -38.17 -34.53 64.40
N GLU A 19 -38.37 -33.47 65.18
CA GLU A 19 -39.39 -32.45 64.92
C GLU A 19 -39.10 -31.65 63.64
N VAL A 20 -37.86 -31.18 63.45
CA VAL A 20 -37.43 -30.53 62.20
C VAL A 20 -37.58 -31.48 61.01
N HIS A 21 -37.21 -32.74 61.19
CA HIS A 21 -37.31 -33.74 60.13
C HIS A 21 -38.76 -34.03 59.74
N ARG A 22 -39.66 -34.16 60.72
CA ARG A 22 -41.10 -34.39 60.49
C ARG A 22 -41.77 -33.21 59.78
N ALA A 23 -41.27 -31.99 60.00
CA ALA A 23 -41.73 -30.80 59.29
C ALA A 23 -41.30 -30.78 57.80
N GLY A 24 -40.51 -31.76 57.33
CA GLY A 24 -39.98 -31.80 55.96
C GLY A 24 -38.84 -30.82 55.73
N GLU A 25 -38.31 -30.21 56.80
CA GLU A 25 -37.25 -29.22 56.73
C GLU A 25 -35.86 -29.85 56.80
N LYS A 26 -34.88 -29.17 56.22
CA LYS A 26 -33.46 -29.55 56.37
C LYS A 26 -33.04 -29.44 57.84
N VAL A 27 -32.59 -30.56 58.41
CA VAL A 27 -32.13 -30.67 59.79
C VAL A 27 -30.72 -30.09 59.90
N ASN A 28 -30.61 -28.90 60.49
CA ASN A 28 -29.34 -28.21 60.77
C ASN A 28 -29.28 -27.77 62.24
N GLN A 29 -28.08 -27.43 62.71
CA GLN A 29 -27.83 -27.11 64.11
C GLN A 29 -28.62 -25.87 64.56
N ASP A 30 -28.76 -24.86 63.69
CA ASP A 30 -29.47 -23.63 64.00
C ASP A 30 -30.97 -23.86 64.26
N ARG A 31 -31.63 -24.71 63.46
CA ARG A 31 -33.04 -25.07 63.65
C ARG A 31 -33.26 -25.92 64.89
N VAL A 32 -32.37 -26.86 65.13
CA VAL A 32 -32.41 -27.70 66.35
C VAL A 32 -32.19 -26.83 67.59
N ILE A 33 -31.24 -25.88 67.55
CA ILE A 33 -31.03 -24.91 68.62
C ILE A 33 -32.27 -24.02 68.80
N ALA A 34 -32.92 -23.56 67.72
CA ALA A 34 -34.12 -22.74 67.78
C ALA A 34 -35.26 -23.43 68.53
N ILE A 35 -35.49 -24.73 68.29
CA ILE A 35 -36.50 -25.53 69.01
C ILE A 35 -36.12 -25.72 70.49
N LEU A 36 -34.81 -25.78 70.79
CA LEU A 36 -34.30 -25.97 72.14
C LEU A 36 -34.15 -24.66 72.94
N GLN A 37 -34.50 -23.50 72.37
CA GLN A 37 -34.41 -22.21 73.06
C GLN A 37 -35.24 -22.22 74.35
N GLY A 38 -34.61 -21.84 75.47
CA GLY A 38 -35.20 -21.85 76.80
C GLY A 38 -35.03 -23.15 77.60
N ARG A 39 -34.74 -24.30 76.94
CA ARG A 39 -34.39 -25.58 77.59
C ARG A 39 -32.89 -25.74 77.84
N LEU A 40 -32.07 -25.05 77.06
CA LEU A 40 -30.60 -25.01 77.19
C LEU A 40 -30.08 -24.18 78.37
N ARG A 41 -30.81 -24.06 79.50
CA ARG A 41 -30.44 -23.21 80.65
C ARG A 41 -29.01 -23.51 81.15
N GLY A 42 -28.05 -22.66 80.75
CA GLY A 42 -26.63 -22.79 81.10
C GLY A 42 -25.79 -23.75 80.24
N ARG A 43 -26.38 -24.40 79.22
CA ARG A 43 -25.65 -25.32 78.31
C ARG A 43 -25.21 -24.60 77.05
N SER A 44 -23.98 -24.86 76.60
CA SER A 44 -23.42 -24.21 75.41
C SER A 44 -24.07 -24.76 74.13
N PRO A 45 -24.52 -23.93 73.19
CA PRO A 45 -25.00 -24.39 71.88
C PRO A 45 -23.99 -25.26 71.10
N ARG A 46 -22.71 -25.18 71.46
CA ARG A 46 -21.65 -26.04 70.92
C ARG A 46 -21.79 -27.51 71.29
N THR A 47 -22.48 -27.84 72.39
CA THR A 47 -22.69 -29.24 72.81
C THR A 47 -23.82 -29.94 72.04
N VAL A 48 -24.62 -29.21 71.25
CA VAL A 48 -25.67 -29.78 70.38
C VAL A 48 -25.07 -30.50 69.16
N GLY A 49 -23.96 -30.00 68.62
CA GLY A 49 -23.33 -30.52 67.40
C GLY A 49 -23.03 -32.03 67.44
N PRO A 50 -22.34 -32.54 68.47
CA PRO A 50 -22.05 -33.97 68.59
C PRO A 50 -23.29 -34.87 68.66
N HIS A 51 -24.32 -34.47 69.41
CA HIS A 51 -25.57 -35.24 69.50
C HIS A 51 -26.41 -35.16 68.22
N LEU A 52 -26.37 -34.02 67.52
CA LEU A 52 -27.01 -33.90 66.21
C LEU A 52 -26.30 -34.76 65.15
N LEU A 53 -24.98 -34.90 65.25
CA LEU A 53 -24.21 -35.83 64.41
C LEU A 53 -24.55 -37.29 64.75
N SER A 54 -24.68 -37.66 66.03
CA SER A 54 -25.11 -39.01 66.43
C SER A 54 -26.50 -39.33 65.90
N TRP A 55 -27.44 -38.38 65.99
CA TRP A 55 -28.79 -38.51 65.40
C TRP A 55 -28.72 -38.70 63.88
N LYS A 56 -27.95 -37.87 63.16
CA LYS A 56 -27.81 -37.98 61.70
C LYS A 56 -27.20 -39.31 61.27
N ALA A 57 -26.21 -39.81 62.00
CA ALA A 57 -25.61 -41.11 61.75
C ALA A 57 -26.59 -42.25 62.02
N ALA A 58 -27.30 -42.22 63.16
CA ALA A 58 -28.28 -43.24 63.55
C ALA A 58 -29.48 -43.30 62.58
N ARG A 59 -29.90 -42.16 62.02
CA ARG A 59 -31.00 -42.07 61.05
C ARG A 59 -30.56 -42.15 59.59
N GLN A 60 -29.26 -42.35 59.32
CA GLN A 60 -28.69 -42.31 57.97
C GLN A 60 -29.14 -41.07 57.17
N TYR A 61 -29.16 -39.92 57.84
CA TYR A 61 -29.72 -38.69 57.28
C TYR A 61 -28.82 -38.13 56.16
N ASP A 62 -29.23 -38.28 54.90
CA ASP A 62 -28.62 -37.63 53.74
C ASP A 62 -29.42 -36.37 53.36
N ALA A 63 -28.75 -35.21 53.37
CA ALA A 63 -29.35 -33.93 53.05
C ALA A 63 -29.28 -33.58 51.55
N ARG A 64 -28.79 -34.50 50.71
CA ARG A 64 -28.86 -34.34 49.26
C ARG A 64 -30.34 -34.31 48.86
N LEU A 65 -30.71 -33.27 48.11
CA LEU A 65 -32.01 -33.22 47.45
C LEU A 65 -32.16 -34.55 46.71
N ASP A 66 -33.15 -35.34 47.12
CA ASP A 66 -33.54 -36.57 46.46
C ASP A 66 -33.72 -36.22 44.97
N THR A 67 -32.74 -36.57 44.14
CA THR A 67 -32.87 -36.53 42.68
C THR A 67 -33.79 -37.67 42.29
N LYS A 68 -35.02 -37.67 42.82
CA LYS A 68 -36.13 -38.38 42.24
C LYS A 68 -36.14 -38.01 40.78
N GLU A 69 -36.14 -39.03 39.95
CA GLU A 69 -36.21 -38.90 38.50
C GLU A 69 -37.20 -37.78 38.15
N PHE A 70 -36.75 -36.81 37.35
CA PHE A 70 -37.64 -35.76 36.87
C PHE A 70 -38.93 -36.42 36.35
N PRO A 71 -40.11 -35.94 36.77
CA PRO A 71 -41.38 -36.44 36.27
C PRO A 71 -41.31 -36.62 34.75
N ALA A 72 -41.71 -37.79 34.25
CA ALA A 72 -41.54 -38.14 32.83
C ALA A 72 -42.08 -37.04 31.88
N ARG A 73 -43.14 -36.35 32.32
CA ARG A 73 -43.70 -35.17 31.65
C ARG A 73 -42.72 -34.00 31.51
N LEU A 74 -41.96 -33.66 32.55
CA LEU A 74 -40.96 -32.58 32.47
C LEU A 74 -39.78 -32.97 31.58
N LYS A 75 -39.38 -34.25 31.58
CA LYS A 75 -38.34 -34.75 30.66
C LYS A 75 -38.79 -34.62 29.20
N SER A 76 -40.04 -34.99 28.89
CA SER A 76 -40.57 -34.89 27.53
C SER A 76 -40.79 -33.44 27.09
N GLU A 77 -41.29 -32.57 27.97
CA GLU A 77 -41.45 -31.14 27.70
C GLU A 77 -40.10 -30.46 27.45
N HIS A 78 -39.06 -30.78 28.23
CA HIS A 78 -37.70 -30.28 28.03
C HIS A 78 -37.08 -30.79 26.73
N ALA A 79 -37.21 -32.10 26.43
CA ALA A 79 -36.72 -32.67 25.17
C ALA A 79 -37.43 -32.03 23.95
N ALA A 80 -38.74 -31.80 24.03
CA ALA A 80 -39.50 -31.13 22.98
C ALA A 80 -39.07 -29.66 22.81
N PHE A 81 -38.77 -28.95 23.91
CA PHE A 81 -38.22 -27.60 23.85
C PHE A 81 -36.85 -27.58 23.16
N MET A 82 -35.92 -28.46 23.57
CA MET A 82 -34.60 -28.54 22.96
C MET A 82 -34.67 -28.93 21.48
N GLY A 83 -35.57 -29.83 21.11
CA GLY A 83 -35.81 -30.20 19.71
C GLY A 83 -36.27 -29.00 18.86
N ARG A 84 -37.18 -28.17 19.39
CA ARG A 84 -37.62 -26.94 18.70
C ARG A 84 -36.51 -25.90 18.62
N ALA A 85 -35.75 -25.70 19.71
CA ALA A 85 -34.63 -24.76 19.73
C ALA A 85 -33.53 -25.16 18.74
N TRP A 86 -33.20 -26.46 18.67
CA TRP A 86 -32.24 -26.99 17.71
C TRP A 86 -32.73 -26.85 16.26
N ALA A 87 -33.99 -27.18 15.99
CA ALA A 87 -34.58 -27.02 14.66
C ALA A 87 -34.56 -25.55 14.21
N ALA A 88 -34.93 -24.61 15.10
CA ALA A 88 -34.87 -23.19 14.82
C ALA A 88 -33.44 -22.71 14.56
N ALA A 89 -32.48 -23.13 15.38
CA ALA A 89 -31.06 -22.79 15.21
C ALA A 89 -30.50 -23.34 13.88
N LEU A 90 -30.90 -24.55 13.49
CA LEU A 90 -30.48 -25.14 12.23
C LEU A 90 -31.02 -24.36 11.03
N ILE A 91 -32.30 -23.96 11.06
CA ILE A 91 -32.92 -23.12 10.02
C ILE A 91 -32.16 -21.79 9.90
N GLU A 92 -31.96 -21.09 11.01
CA GLU A 92 -31.24 -19.80 11.02
C GLU A 92 -29.79 -19.94 10.54
N ALA A 93 -29.09 -21.01 10.92
CA ALA A 93 -27.74 -21.28 10.48
C ALA A 93 -27.67 -21.55 8.97
N SER A 94 -28.61 -22.35 8.44
CA SER A 94 -28.72 -22.63 7.01
C SER A 94 -29.01 -21.37 6.19
N GLU A 95 -29.95 -20.54 6.65
CA GLU A 95 -30.26 -19.25 5.98
C GLU A 95 -29.04 -18.33 5.96
N ARG A 96 -28.35 -18.18 7.10
CA ARG A 96 -27.12 -17.37 7.17
C ARG A 96 -26.00 -17.92 6.29
N PHE A 97 -25.88 -19.24 6.18
CA PHE A 97 -24.89 -19.86 5.32
C PHE A 97 -25.19 -19.57 3.85
N GLU A 98 -26.42 -19.75 3.41
CA GLU A 98 -26.84 -19.45 2.04
C GLU A 98 -26.68 -17.96 1.70
N ASP A 99 -27.04 -17.07 2.63
CA ASP A 99 -26.85 -15.63 2.44
C ASP A 99 -25.37 -15.25 2.31
N ARG A 100 -24.49 -15.84 3.13
CA ARG A 100 -23.04 -15.65 3.01
C ARG A 100 -22.51 -16.20 1.70
N ARG A 101 -22.97 -17.39 1.30
CA ARG A 101 -22.57 -18.02 0.03
C ARG A 101 -22.91 -17.13 -1.15
N ARG A 102 -24.14 -16.60 -1.21
CA ARG A 102 -24.58 -15.66 -2.25
C ARG A 102 -23.75 -14.37 -2.27
N LYS A 103 -23.41 -13.80 -1.11
CA LYS A 103 -22.56 -12.61 -1.03
C LYS A 103 -21.16 -12.87 -1.57
N VAL A 104 -20.53 -13.97 -1.17
CA VAL A 104 -19.19 -14.34 -1.66
C VAL A 104 -19.21 -14.61 -3.17
N GLU A 105 -20.26 -15.25 -3.68
CA GLU A 105 -20.43 -15.47 -5.12
C GLU A 105 -20.57 -14.15 -5.88
N ALA A 106 -21.39 -13.21 -5.38
CA ALA A 106 -21.58 -11.89 -5.98
C ALA A 106 -20.29 -11.04 -5.92
N GLU A 107 -19.60 -11.02 -4.78
CA GLU A 107 -18.30 -10.35 -4.63
C GLU A 107 -17.25 -10.94 -5.57
N GLY A 108 -17.22 -12.27 -5.71
CA GLY A 108 -16.32 -12.96 -6.62
C GLY A 108 -16.63 -12.73 -8.10
N GLN A 109 -17.88 -12.45 -8.46
CA GLN A 109 -18.25 -12.03 -9.82
C GLN A 109 -17.82 -10.58 -10.07
N ALA A 110 -18.18 -9.65 -9.17
CA ALA A 110 -17.78 -8.25 -9.28
C ALA A 110 -16.26 -8.08 -9.33
N ALA A 111 -15.51 -8.85 -8.54
CA ALA A 111 -14.05 -8.83 -8.57
C ALA A 111 -13.48 -9.29 -9.92
N ARG A 112 -14.09 -10.30 -10.55
CA ARG A 112 -13.69 -10.77 -11.88
C ARG A 112 -13.96 -9.72 -12.96
N GLU A 113 -15.14 -9.12 -12.93
CA GLU A 113 -15.50 -8.03 -13.86
C GLU A 113 -14.53 -6.85 -13.75
N LEU A 114 -14.18 -6.44 -12.53
CA LEU A 114 -13.18 -5.39 -12.31
C LEU A 114 -11.79 -5.74 -12.83
N MET A 115 -11.37 -7.01 -12.67
CA MET A 115 -10.08 -7.48 -13.19
C MET A 115 -10.07 -7.51 -14.72
N ASP A 116 -11.15 -7.98 -15.35
CA ASP A 116 -11.30 -8.00 -16.81
C ASP A 116 -11.28 -6.56 -17.37
N GLU A 117 -12.01 -5.63 -16.75
CA GLU A 117 -11.95 -4.22 -17.12
C GLU A 117 -10.56 -3.62 -16.96
N ALA A 118 -9.89 -3.89 -15.84
CA ALA A 118 -8.55 -3.39 -15.58
C ALA A 118 -7.53 -3.94 -16.58
N TYR A 119 -7.68 -5.21 -16.96
CA TYR A 119 -6.85 -5.85 -17.98
C TYR A 119 -7.02 -5.18 -19.33
N VAL A 120 -8.25 -4.98 -19.80
CA VAL A 120 -8.52 -4.30 -21.07
C VAL A 120 -7.97 -2.86 -21.06
N LYS A 121 -8.17 -2.13 -19.96
CA LYS A 121 -7.61 -0.77 -19.81
C LYS A 121 -6.09 -0.78 -19.85
N ALA A 122 -5.44 -1.76 -19.22
CA ALA A 122 -3.98 -1.90 -19.24
C ALA A 122 -3.46 -2.21 -20.65
N GLU A 123 -4.12 -3.10 -21.41
CA GLU A 123 -3.74 -3.39 -22.80
C GLU A 123 -3.84 -2.15 -23.69
N VAL A 124 -4.91 -1.37 -23.55
CA VAL A 124 -5.08 -0.11 -24.30
C VAL A 124 -3.96 0.88 -23.94
N ALA A 125 -3.69 1.07 -22.65
CA ALA A 125 -2.64 1.98 -22.19
C ALA A 125 -1.25 1.57 -22.70
N ILE A 126 -0.96 0.26 -22.74
CA ILE A 126 0.31 -0.26 -23.29
C ILE A 126 0.41 0.09 -24.78
N ARG A 127 -0.63 -0.16 -25.57
CA ARG A 127 -0.64 0.17 -27.01
C ARG A 127 -0.49 1.66 -27.26
N GLU A 128 -1.17 2.50 -26.49
CA GLU A 128 -1.05 3.95 -26.60
C GLU A 128 0.36 4.45 -26.23
N ALA A 129 0.98 3.85 -25.21
CA ALA A 129 2.35 4.18 -24.82
C ALA A 129 3.36 3.77 -25.90
N GLU A 130 3.19 2.60 -26.52
CA GLU A 130 4.02 2.14 -27.63
C GLU A 130 3.91 3.06 -28.85
N LEU A 131 2.69 3.44 -29.23
CA LEU A 131 2.46 4.40 -30.31
C LEU A 131 3.07 5.78 -30.01
N SER A 132 2.89 6.26 -28.77
CA SER A 132 3.46 7.53 -28.34
C SER A 132 4.99 7.50 -28.38
N LYS A 133 5.62 6.40 -27.95
CA LYS A 133 7.07 6.21 -27.99
C LYS A 133 7.59 6.16 -29.43
N ALA A 134 6.88 5.49 -30.33
CA ALA A 134 7.23 5.47 -31.74
C ALA A 134 7.17 6.87 -32.35
N ARG A 135 6.12 7.64 -32.03
CA ARG A 135 5.98 9.02 -32.52
C ARG A 135 7.05 9.96 -31.97
N VAL A 136 7.41 9.83 -30.70
CA VAL A 136 8.52 10.60 -30.11
C VAL A 136 9.83 10.29 -30.84
N THR A 137 10.12 9.01 -31.08
CA THR A 137 11.35 8.59 -31.79
C THR A 137 11.41 9.16 -33.22
N GLU A 138 10.28 9.17 -33.93
CA GLU A 138 10.17 9.76 -35.27
C GLU A 138 10.42 11.27 -35.23
N LEU A 139 9.75 11.99 -34.32
CA LEU A 139 9.91 13.44 -34.16
C LEU A 139 11.33 13.83 -33.74
N GLU A 140 11.98 13.03 -32.88
CA GLU A 140 13.38 13.25 -32.51
C GLU A 140 14.31 13.11 -33.71
N ALA A 141 14.07 12.14 -34.58
CA ALA A 141 14.82 11.97 -35.82
C ALA A 141 14.59 13.13 -36.81
N GLU A 142 13.35 13.58 -36.96
CA GLU A 142 13.01 14.75 -37.78
C GLU A 142 13.70 16.02 -37.25
N VAL A 143 13.63 16.25 -35.93
CA VAL A 143 14.27 17.40 -35.29
C VAL A 143 15.80 17.35 -35.47
N ALA A 144 16.41 16.17 -35.37
CA ALA A 144 17.84 16.02 -35.62
C ALA A 144 18.21 16.39 -37.07
N GLN A 145 17.45 15.89 -38.06
CA GLN A 145 17.67 16.23 -39.47
C GLN A 145 17.45 17.72 -39.75
N LEU A 146 16.42 18.32 -39.16
CA LEU A 146 16.17 19.75 -39.32
C LEU A 146 17.28 20.60 -38.69
N ARG A 147 17.79 20.20 -37.51
CA ARG A 147 18.92 20.87 -36.87
C ARG A 147 20.19 20.80 -37.71
N GLU A 148 20.46 19.66 -38.36
CA GLU A 148 21.58 19.51 -39.28
C GLU A 148 21.43 20.44 -40.48
N ARG A 149 20.27 20.43 -41.16
CA ARG A 149 20.01 21.32 -42.29
C ARG A 149 20.12 22.80 -41.93
N VAL A 150 19.58 23.19 -40.77
CA VAL A 150 19.71 24.57 -40.26
C VAL A 150 21.18 24.88 -39.97
N GLY A 151 21.92 23.95 -39.38
CA GLY A 151 23.35 24.09 -39.13
C GLY A 151 24.15 24.33 -40.42
N ASP A 152 23.85 23.57 -41.47
CA ASP A 152 24.47 23.73 -42.80
C ASP A 152 24.16 25.08 -43.43
N LEU A 153 22.89 25.50 -43.40
CA LEU A 153 22.47 26.81 -43.93
C LEU A 153 23.13 27.96 -43.17
N VAL A 154 23.14 27.90 -41.84
CA VAL A 154 23.81 28.90 -40.98
C VAL A 154 25.31 28.95 -41.28
N ALA A 155 25.95 27.79 -41.47
CA ALA A 155 27.36 27.72 -41.84
C ALA A 155 27.62 28.30 -43.23
N GLU A 156 26.75 28.01 -44.20
CA GLU A 156 26.85 28.56 -45.56
C GLU A 156 26.72 30.10 -45.56
N GLU A 157 25.69 30.64 -44.92
CA GLU A 157 25.49 32.08 -44.80
C GLU A 157 26.65 32.77 -44.08
N PHE A 158 27.15 32.16 -42.99
CA PHE A 158 28.32 32.65 -42.27
C PHE A 158 29.53 32.74 -43.21
N TRP A 159 29.84 31.65 -43.92
CA TRP A 159 30.99 31.65 -44.84
C TRP A 159 30.80 32.60 -46.01
N ASP A 160 29.59 32.76 -46.54
CA ASP A 160 29.36 33.71 -47.62
C ASP A 160 29.53 35.16 -47.15
N ARG A 161 29.11 35.48 -45.92
CA ARG A 161 29.38 36.78 -45.29
C ARG A 161 30.87 37.03 -45.09
N VAL A 162 31.62 36.05 -44.56
CA VAL A 162 33.08 36.14 -44.40
C VAL A 162 33.74 36.41 -45.75
N MET A 163 33.37 35.67 -46.80
CA MET A 163 33.97 35.84 -48.13
C MET A 163 33.62 37.20 -48.74
N ARG A 164 32.39 37.69 -48.53
CA ARG A 164 31.98 39.02 -48.98
C ARG A 164 32.78 40.12 -48.28
N GLU A 165 33.01 40.01 -46.98
CA GLU A 165 33.81 40.96 -46.22
C GLU A 165 35.27 40.98 -46.71
N ILE A 166 35.90 39.81 -46.85
CA ILE A 166 37.26 39.73 -47.42
C ILE A 166 37.29 40.34 -48.83
N GLY A 167 36.28 40.07 -49.66
CA GLY A 167 36.16 40.65 -51.00
C GLY A 167 36.04 42.16 -50.98
N SER A 168 35.41 42.72 -49.94
CA SER A 168 35.28 44.17 -49.78
C SER A 168 36.55 44.85 -49.29
N VAL A 169 37.37 44.18 -48.46
CA VAL A 169 38.59 44.74 -47.88
C VAL A 169 39.81 44.51 -48.77
N LEU A 170 39.81 43.47 -49.61
CA LEU A 170 40.92 43.20 -50.51
C LEU A 170 41.03 44.26 -51.63
N PRO A 171 42.22 44.82 -51.87
CA PRO A 171 42.45 45.74 -52.97
C PRO A 171 42.34 45.02 -54.34
N PRO A 172 41.83 45.69 -55.39
CA PRO A 172 41.72 45.13 -56.74
C PRO A 172 43.06 45.12 -57.49
N ASP A 173 43.99 46.01 -57.14
CA ASP A 173 45.25 46.20 -57.87
C ASP A 173 46.47 45.58 -57.17
N VAL A 174 46.30 45.11 -55.93
CA VAL A 174 47.40 44.58 -55.11
C VAL A 174 47.12 43.15 -54.71
N TRP A 175 48.10 42.27 -54.92
CA TRP A 175 48.06 40.90 -54.45
C TRP A 175 48.39 40.84 -52.96
N VAL A 176 47.49 40.24 -52.17
CA VAL A 176 47.65 40.03 -50.73
C VAL A 176 47.97 38.56 -50.45
N GLN A 177 49.00 38.32 -49.65
CA GLN A 177 49.40 36.97 -49.28
C GLN A 177 48.37 36.35 -48.32
N ASP A 178 48.10 35.05 -48.46
CA ASP A 178 47.12 34.30 -47.66
C ASP A 178 47.22 34.48 -46.14
N ARG A 179 48.44 34.60 -45.58
CA ARG A 179 48.67 34.84 -44.14
C ARG A 179 48.23 36.21 -43.65
N GLU A 180 48.18 37.21 -44.54
CA GLU A 180 47.79 38.58 -44.21
C GLU A 180 46.28 38.77 -44.32
N VAL A 181 45.57 37.93 -45.09
CA VAL A 181 44.12 38.03 -45.28
C VAL A 181 43.33 37.92 -43.97
N ILE A 182 43.79 37.09 -43.03
CA ILE A 182 43.12 36.94 -41.71
C ILE A 182 43.15 38.25 -40.91
N LYS A 183 44.22 39.04 -41.05
CA LYS A 183 44.37 40.31 -40.32
C LYS A 183 43.45 41.41 -40.85
N LEU A 184 42.89 41.22 -42.04
CA LEU A 184 41.98 42.17 -42.69
C LEU A 184 40.51 41.99 -42.26
N LEU A 185 40.20 40.95 -41.49
CA LEU A 185 38.84 40.66 -41.03
C LEU A 185 38.47 41.47 -39.79
N SER A 186 37.19 41.84 -39.70
CA SER A 186 36.64 42.52 -38.52
C SER A 186 36.72 41.64 -37.26
N PRO A 187 37.03 42.23 -36.09
CA PRO A 187 36.93 41.55 -34.79
C PRO A 187 35.54 40.97 -34.49
N PHE A 188 34.49 41.46 -35.16
CA PHE A 188 33.13 40.93 -35.04
C PHE A 188 33.03 39.53 -35.69
N VAL A 189 33.54 39.37 -36.91
CA VAL A 189 33.51 38.09 -37.64
C VAL A 189 34.42 37.06 -36.97
N ALA A 190 35.57 37.48 -36.43
CA ALA A 190 36.43 36.61 -35.65
C ALA A 190 35.72 36.05 -34.39
N ARG A 191 34.96 36.89 -33.66
CA ARG A 191 34.16 36.45 -32.51
C ARG A 191 33.00 35.54 -32.92
N GLN A 192 32.33 35.86 -34.02
CA GLN A 192 31.26 35.02 -34.56
C GLN A 192 31.76 33.63 -34.97
N ALA A 193 32.96 33.54 -35.56
CA ALA A 193 33.59 32.27 -35.93
C ALA A 193 33.88 31.37 -34.73
N ILE A 194 34.33 31.97 -33.61
CA ILE A 194 34.54 31.26 -32.35
C ILE A 194 33.19 30.75 -31.79
N SER A 195 32.15 31.59 -31.82
CA SER A 195 30.80 31.21 -31.37
C SER A 195 30.18 30.07 -32.18
N ASN A 196 30.50 29.97 -33.47
CA ASN A 196 30.01 28.92 -34.36
C ASN A 196 30.89 27.64 -34.35
N GLY A 197 31.88 27.55 -33.46
CA GLY A 197 32.78 26.40 -33.36
C GLY A 197 33.74 26.24 -34.54
N ALA A 198 33.88 27.25 -35.40
CA ALA A 198 34.69 27.24 -36.60
C ALA A 198 35.75 28.36 -36.58
N PRO A 199 36.78 28.27 -35.71
CA PRO A 199 37.80 29.31 -35.61
C PRO A 199 38.47 29.58 -36.96
N LEU A 200 38.65 30.85 -37.28
CA LEU A 200 39.23 31.30 -38.56
C LEU A 200 40.72 30.93 -38.61
N SER A 201 41.01 29.74 -39.13
CA SER A 201 42.38 29.30 -39.38
C SER A 201 42.80 29.63 -40.82
N ARG A 202 44.12 29.80 -41.04
CA ARG A 202 44.71 29.99 -42.37
C ARG A 202 44.32 28.88 -43.34
N GLY A 203 44.29 27.64 -42.87
CA GLY A 203 43.93 26.48 -43.69
C GLY A 203 42.47 26.51 -44.14
N THR A 204 41.56 26.79 -43.20
CA THR A 204 40.11 26.87 -43.48
C THR A 204 39.81 28.01 -44.44
N LEU A 205 40.41 29.18 -44.21
CA LEU A 205 40.19 30.37 -45.02
C LEU A 205 40.70 30.17 -46.45
N ASN A 206 41.92 29.65 -46.62
CA ASN A 206 42.47 29.30 -47.94
C ASN A 206 41.59 28.31 -48.69
N ARG A 207 41.06 27.29 -48.00
CA ARG A 207 40.18 26.28 -48.61
C ARG A 207 38.89 26.94 -49.11
N LYS A 208 38.23 27.76 -48.27
CA LYS A 208 36.98 28.43 -48.63
C LYS A 208 37.17 29.50 -49.72
N MET A 209 38.25 30.28 -49.66
CA MET A 209 38.60 31.23 -50.72
C MET A 209 38.90 30.52 -52.04
N GLY A 210 39.62 29.39 -52.00
CA GLY A 210 39.88 28.56 -53.18
C GLY A 210 38.59 28.08 -53.86
N ILE A 211 37.60 27.64 -53.09
CA ILE A 211 36.28 27.26 -53.61
C ILE A 211 35.61 28.45 -54.31
N ARG A 212 35.65 29.65 -53.70
CA ARG A 212 35.06 30.86 -54.29
C ARG A 212 35.76 31.28 -55.59
N VAL A 213 37.08 31.14 -55.66
CA VAL A 213 37.86 31.34 -56.90
C VAL A 213 37.43 30.37 -58.00
N THR A 214 37.27 29.08 -57.69
CA THR A 214 36.77 28.08 -58.66
C THR A 214 35.37 28.43 -59.17
N HIS A 215 34.51 28.96 -58.30
CA HIS A 215 33.16 29.43 -58.67
C HIS A 215 33.17 30.84 -59.28
N THR A 216 34.35 31.42 -59.54
CA THR A 216 34.56 32.76 -60.09
C THR A 216 33.91 33.90 -59.29
N LYS A 217 33.71 33.70 -57.98
CA LYS A 217 33.13 34.65 -57.03
C LYS A 217 34.21 35.33 -56.17
N TYR A 218 34.04 36.63 -55.92
CA TYR A 218 34.80 37.49 -54.98
C TYR A 218 36.31 37.70 -55.26
N PHE A 219 37.07 36.69 -55.67
CA PHE A 219 38.53 36.73 -55.70
C PHE A 219 39.15 36.16 -56.96
N GLU A 220 40.39 36.57 -57.21
CA GLU A 220 41.35 35.91 -58.09
C GLU A 220 42.51 35.34 -57.28
N ARG A 221 43.14 34.27 -57.76
CA ARG A 221 44.25 33.59 -57.07
C ARG A 221 45.46 33.46 -57.99
N GLU A 222 46.61 33.84 -57.47
CA GLU A 222 47.93 33.58 -58.06
C GLU A 222 48.70 32.61 -57.15
N THR A 223 49.37 31.62 -57.75
CA THR A 223 50.31 30.75 -57.02
C THR A 223 51.71 31.04 -57.55
N ARG A 224 52.59 31.50 -56.66
CA ARG A 224 53.96 31.90 -57.01
C ARG A 224 54.93 30.72 -56.93
N LYS A 225 56.15 30.91 -57.46
CA LYS A 225 57.21 29.88 -57.57
C LYS A 225 57.57 29.24 -56.22
N ASP A 226 57.39 29.96 -55.12
CA ASP A 226 57.59 29.53 -53.74
C ASP A 226 56.39 28.75 -53.14
N ARG A 227 55.41 28.37 -53.98
CA ARG A 227 54.14 27.73 -53.61
C ARG A 227 53.26 28.58 -52.68
N THR A 228 53.56 29.87 -52.50
CA THR A 228 52.68 30.76 -51.74
C THR A 228 51.47 31.16 -52.57
N ARG A 229 50.32 31.29 -51.88
CA ARG A 229 49.05 31.67 -52.49
C ARG A 229 48.79 33.14 -52.19
N TRP A 230 48.42 33.85 -53.25
CA TRP A 230 48.12 35.27 -53.22
C TRP A 230 46.72 35.49 -53.77
N TYR A 231 45.99 36.41 -53.16
CA TYR A 231 44.62 36.74 -53.51
C TYR A 231 44.49 38.24 -53.78
N ARG A 232 43.63 38.60 -54.72
CA ARG A 232 43.17 39.97 -54.93
C ARG A 232 41.66 39.96 -55.18
N ARG A 233 41.02 41.12 -55.02
CA ARG A 233 39.61 41.27 -55.39
C ARG A 233 39.45 41.10 -56.89
N LYS A 234 38.43 40.35 -57.31
CA LYS A 234 38.05 40.24 -58.74
C LYS A 234 37.58 41.60 -59.25
N LYS A 235 38.11 42.07 -60.38
CA LYS A 235 37.59 43.26 -61.06
C LYS A 235 36.23 42.91 -61.69
N GLU A 236 35.22 43.74 -61.44
CA GLU A 236 33.90 43.63 -62.09
C GLU A 236 34.00 43.81 -63.60
#